data_AF-A0A852HEA9-F1
#
_entry.id   AF-A0A852HEA9-F1
#
_cell.length_a   1.000
_cell.length_b   1.000
_cell.length_c   1.000
_cell.angle_alpha   90.00
_cell.angle_beta   90.00
_cell.angle_gamma   90.00
#
_symmetry.space_group_name_H-M   'P 1'
#
loop_
_entity.id
_entity.type
_entity.pdbx_description
1 polymer ?
#
loop_
_entity_poly.entity_id
_entity_poly.type
_entity_poly.pdbx_seq_one_letter_code
_entity_poly.pdbx_strand_id
1 'polypeptide(L)'
;CTECGKRFRLKINLIIHQRSHAKEGPYECPVCEIGFSNKRHLDLHHSIHGRGKSYICSDCGKNFVCHSWLVRHQTSHTGERPYKCSKCDKTYRRKDYLLNHQRRH
;
A
#
# COMPACT_ATOMS: atom_id res chain seq x y z
N CYS A 1 -15.59 -2.26 -6.92
CA CYS A 1 -15.18 -1.79 -8.24
C CYS A 1 -15.66 -2.80 -9.24
N THR A 2 -16.44 -2.38 -10.23
CA THR A 2 -16.97 -3.24 -11.28
C THR A 2 -15.87 -3.73 -12.24
N GLU A 3 -14.78 -2.97 -12.40
CA GLU A 3 -13.70 -3.28 -13.35
C GLU A 3 -12.63 -4.24 -12.79
N CYS A 4 -12.40 -4.26 -11.47
CA CYS A 4 -11.38 -5.14 -10.85
C CYS A 4 -11.88 -5.96 -9.66
N GLY A 5 -13.18 -5.95 -9.36
CA GLY A 5 -13.75 -6.69 -8.22
C GLY A 5 -13.35 -6.19 -6.82
N LYS A 6 -12.47 -5.19 -6.69
CA LYS A 6 -12.03 -4.68 -5.37
C LYS A 6 -13.18 -4.09 -4.56
N ARG A 7 -13.24 -4.44 -3.28
CA ARG A 7 -14.24 -3.94 -2.32
C ARG A 7 -13.66 -2.78 -1.51
N PHE A 8 -14.45 -1.73 -1.33
CA PHE A 8 -14.08 -0.54 -0.57
C PHE A 8 -15.13 -0.28 0.51
N ARG A 9 -14.68 0.11 1.71
CA ARG A 9 -15.58 0.42 2.84
C ARG A 9 -16.33 1.75 2.65
N LEU A 10 -15.72 2.71 1.95
CA LEU A 10 -16.28 4.05 1.73
C LEU A 10 -16.43 4.32 0.23
N LYS A 11 -17.55 4.96 -0.17
CA LYS A 11 -17.84 5.32 -1.56
C LYS A 11 -16.78 6.27 -2.15
N ILE A 12 -16.27 7.22 -1.37
CA ILE A 12 -15.22 8.15 -1.81
C ILE A 12 -13.94 7.42 -2.26
N ASN A 13 -13.57 6.35 -1.54
CA ASN A 13 -12.40 5.54 -1.87
C ASN A 13 -12.60 4.72 -3.16
N LEU A 14 -13.85 4.28 -3.42
CA LEU A 14 -14.19 3.63 -4.68
C LEU A 14 -14.08 4.60 -5.86
N ILE A 15 -14.57 5.84 -5.73
CA ILE A 15 -14.50 6.86 -6.78
C ILE A 15 -13.05 7.24 -7.09
N ILE A 16 -12.22 7.46 -6.06
CA ILE A 16 -10.79 7.73 -6.23
C ILE A 16 -10.10 6.55 -6.92
N HIS A 17 -10.42 5.32 -6.51
CA HIS A 17 -9.88 4.13 -7.15
C HIS A 17 -10.34 3.99 -8.61
N GLN A 18 -11.57 4.37 -8.95
CA GLN A 18 -12.04 4.34 -10.33
C GLN A 18 -11.19 5.21 -11.26
N ARG A 19 -10.66 6.33 -10.76
CA ARG A 19 -9.73 7.17 -11.53
C ARG A 19 -8.39 6.48 -11.81
N SER A 20 -8.00 5.49 -11.01
CA SER A 20 -6.78 4.71 -11.26
C SER A 20 -6.90 3.71 -12.40
N HIS A 21 -8.11 3.49 -12.92
CA HIS A 21 -8.32 2.73 -14.16
C HIS A 21 -8.10 3.56 -15.42
N ALA A 22 -7.81 4.85 -15.30
CA ALA A 22 -7.23 5.60 -16.42
C ALA A 22 -5.91 4.89 -16.82
N LYS A 23 -5.79 4.51 -18.10
CA LYS A 23 -4.66 3.78 -18.69
C LYS A 23 -3.38 4.63 -18.75
N GLU A 24 -2.93 5.13 -17.62
CA GLU A 24 -1.72 5.95 -17.53
C GLU A 24 -0.58 5.08 -17.01
N GLY A 25 0.06 4.36 -17.93
CA GLY A 25 1.32 3.67 -17.66
C GLY A 25 1.70 2.64 -18.73
N PRO A 26 3.00 2.48 -19.04
CA PRO A 26 3.47 1.54 -20.06
C PRO A 26 3.23 0.05 -19.72
N TYR A 27 2.81 -0.27 -18.50
CA TYR A 27 2.57 -1.64 -18.04
C TYR A 27 1.11 -1.80 -17.60
N GLU A 28 0.30 -2.50 -18.39
CA GLU A 28 -1.13 -2.67 -18.13
C GLU A 28 -1.45 -4.06 -17.55
N CYS A 29 -2.42 -4.10 -16.64
CA CYS A 29 -2.97 -5.36 -16.15
C CYS A 29 -4.01 -5.92 -17.14
N PRO A 30 -3.84 -7.13 -17.70
CA PRO A 30 -4.78 -7.70 -18.66
C PRO A 30 -6.11 -8.15 -18.03
N VAL A 31 -6.20 -8.19 -16.69
CA VAL A 31 -7.41 -8.61 -15.96
C VAL A 31 -8.33 -7.44 -15.63
N CYS A 32 -7.76 -6.27 -15.34
CA CYS A 32 -8.57 -5.11 -14.91
C CYS A 32 -8.10 -3.77 -15.48
N GLU A 33 -7.25 -3.83 -16.50
CA GLU A 33 -6.82 -2.71 -17.35
C GLU A 33 -6.20 -1.51 -16.60
N ILE A 34 -5.73 -1.72 -15.37
CA ILE A 34 -5.00 -0.69 -14.62
C ILE A 34 -3.59 -0.55 -15.20
N GLY A 35 -3.22 0.69 -15.56
CA GLY A 35 -1.88 1.06 -15.97
C GLY A 35 -0.94 1.30 -14.77
N PHE A 36 0.30 0.85 -14.90
CA PHE A 36 1.38 1.05 -13.92
C PHE A 36 2.59 1.69 -14.59
N SER A 37 3.28 2.55 -13.83
CA SER A 37 4.53 3.19 -14.29
C SER A 37 5.72 2.23 -14.37
N ASN A 38 5.65 1.05 -13.73
CA ASN A 38 6.70 0.04 -13.80
C ASN A 38 6.16 -1.39 -13.70
N LYS A 39 6.89 -2.33 -14.31
CA LYS A 39 6.55 -3.76 -14.34
C LYS A 39 6.44 -4.39 -12.95
N ARG A 40 7.31 -4.02 -12.01
CA ARG A 40 7.28 -4.56 -10.64
C ARG A 40 5.95 -4.27 -9.92
N HIS A 41 5.39 -3.08 -10.11
CA HIS A 41 4.09 -2.73 -9.53
C HIS A 41 2.95 -3.49 -10.22
N LEU A 42 3.05 -3.72 -11.52
CA LEU A 42 2.12 -4.58 -12.26
C LEU A 42 2.18 -6.03 -11.76
N ASP A 43 3.38 -6.60 -11.59
CA ASP A 43 3.56 -7.98 -11.09
C ASP A 43 3.01 -8.13 -9.67
N LEU A 44 3.28 -7.14 -8.80
CA LEU A 44 2.69 -7.09 -7.46
C LEU A 44 1.16 -7.02 -7.55
N HIS A 45 0.64 -6.17 -8.43
CA HIS A 45 -0.79 -6.08 -8.67
C HIS A 45 -1.39 -7.39 -9.17
N HIS A 46 -0.74 -8.13 -10.07
CA HIS A 46 -1.22 -9.43 -10.55
C HIS A 46 -1.44 -10.45 -9.44
N SER A 47 -0.61 -10.41 -8.39
CA SER A 47 -0.80 -11.32 -7.26
C SER A 47 -2.07 -11.07 -6.44
N ILE A 48 -2.80 -9.97 -6.68
CA ILE A 48 -4.14 -9.76 -6.11
C ILE A 48 -5.25 -10.48 -6.90
N HIS A 49 -5.02 -10.74 -8.18
CA HIS A 49 -5.97 -11.43 -9.06
C HIS A 49 -5.85 -12.94 -8.91
N GLY A 50 -4.62 -13.43 -8.70
CA GLY A 50 -4.40 -14.80 -8.26
C GLY A 50 -4.66 -14.96 -6.76
N ARG A 51 -4.94 -16.19 -6.30
CA ARG A 51 -4.68 -16.61 -4.91
C ARG A 51 -3.16 -16.69 -4.64
N GLY A 52 -2.40 -15.71 -5.11
CA GLY A 52 -0.95 -15.68 -5.04
C GLY A 52 -0.47 -15.62 -3.59
N LYS A 53 0.75 -16.11 -3.36
CA LYS A 53 1.46 -16.09 -2.07
C LYS A 53 1.23 -14.76 -1.36
N SER A 54 0.29 -14.81 -0.43
CA SER A 54 -0.03 -13.67 0.40
C SER A 54 0.63 -13.86 1.75
N TYR A 55 1.13 -12.74 2.27
CA TYR A 55 1.75 -12.68 3.57
C TYR A 55 0.67 -12.28 4.57
N ILE A 56 0.26 -13.22 5.40
CA ILE A 56 -0.80 -13.01 6.38
C ILE A 56 -0.16 -12.56 7.69
N CYS A 57 -0.68 -11.48 8.26
CA CYS A 57 -0.31 -11.07 9.61
C CYS A 57 -0.90 -12.05 10.63
N SER A 58 -0.04 -12.65 11.47
CA SER A 58 -0.45 -13.53 12.57
C SER A 58 -1.39 -12.84 13.56
N ASP A 59 -1.19 -11.55 13.81
CA ASP A 59 -1.84 -10.85 14.92
C ASP A 59 -3.26 -10.38 14.56
N CYS A 60 -3.55 -10.17 13.28
CA CYS A 60 -4.85 -9.65 12.84
C CYS A 60 -5.43 -10.30 11.57
N GLY A 61 -4.76 -11.33 11.01
CA GLY A 61 -5.21 -12.05 9.81
C GLY A 61 -5.16 -11.23 8.52
N LYS A 62 -4.60 -10.01 8.55
CA LYS A 62 -4.58 -9.12 7.40
C LYS A 62 -3.62 -9.61 6.31
N ASN A 63 -4.08 -9.56 5.07
CA ASN A 63 -3.36 -10.06 3.92
C ASN A 63 -2.48 -8.97 3.28
N PHE A 64 -1.24 -9.31 2.96
CA PHE A 64 -0.29 -8.44 2.27
C PHE A 64 0.27 -9.09 1.03
N VAL A 65 0.44 -8.25 0.02
CA VAL A 65 0.90 -8.64 -1.32
C VAL A 65 2.41 -8.89 -1.36
N CYS A 66 3.16 -8.36 -0.38
CA CYS A 66 4.59 -8.61 -0.25
C CYS A 66 5.06 -8.60 1.22
N HIS A 67 6.14 -9.34 1.49
CA HIS A 67 6.70 -9.52 2.84
C HIS A 67 7.09 -8.20 3.50
N SER A 68 7.73 -7.29 2.74
CA SER A 68 8.15 -5.98 3.28
C SER A 68 6.98 -5.13 3.77
N TRP A 69 5.79 -5.28 3.17
CA TRP A 69 4.59 -4.59 3.64
C TRP A 69 4.00 -5.24 4.89
N LEU A 70 4.07 -6.57 5.00
CA LEU A 70 3.70 -7.28 6.23
C LEU A 70 4.60 -6.85 7.39
N VAL A 71 5.93 -6.90 7.23
CA VAL A 71 6.90 -6.50 8.28
C VAL A 71 6.65 -5.05 8.71
N ARG A 72 6.45 -4.15 7.74
CA ARG A 72 6.09 -2.76 8.04
C ARG A 72 4.76 -2.66 8.79
N HIS A 73 3.78 -3.48 8.45
CA HIS A 73 2.51 -3.50 9.16
C HIS A 73 2.64 -4.03 10.60
N GLN A 74 3.49 -5.01 10.86
CA GLN A 74 3.67 -5.56 12.21
C GLN A 74 4.13 -4.50 13.23
N THR A 75 4.93 -3.53 12.80
CA THR A 75 5.28 -2.35 13.65
C THR A 75 4.05 -1.53 14.11
N SER A 76 2.88 -1.75 13.49
CA SER A 76 1.63 -1.14 13.94
C SER A 76 0.98 -1.81 15.13
N HIS A 77 1.26 -3.10 15.35
CA HIS A 77 0.81 -3.84 16.52
C HIS A 77 1.69 -3.56 17.74
N THR A 78 3.01 -3.47 17.55
CA THR A 78 3.95 -3.19 18.65
C THR A 78 3.90 -1.75 19.14
N GLY A 79 3.37 -0.83 18.32
CA GLY A 79 3.35 0.59 18.65
C GLY A 79 4.73 1.27 18.58
N GLU A 80 5.78 0.56 18.19
CA GLU A 80 7.14 1.08 18.10
C GLU A 80 7.24 2.28 17.16
N ARG A 81 7.99 3.29 17.62
CA ARG A 81 8.26 4.54 16.89
C ARG A 81 9.75 4.86 16.95
N PRO A 82 10.61 4.07 16.28
CA PRO A 82 12.06 4.18 16.43
C PRO A 82 12.63 5.48 15.84
N TYR A 83 11.87 6.19 15.01
CA TYR A 83 12.35 7.39 14.32
C TYR A 83 11.95 8.66 15.10
N LYS A 84 12.87 9.18 15.93
CA LYS A 84 12.69 10.44 16.65
C LYS A 84 13.09 11.65 15.79
N CYS A 85 12.33 12.73 15.86
CA CYS A 85 12.73 14.01 15.26
C CYS A 85 13.83 14.68 16.08
N SER A 86 14.84 15.24 15.41
CA SER A 86 15.92 15.99 16.08
C SER A 86 15.50 17.40 16.50
N LYS A 87 14.47 17.98 15.89
CA LYS A 87 13.98 19.35 16.17
C LYS A 87 12.82 19.41 17.17
N CYS A 88 12.17 18.27 17.48
CA CYS A 88 11.06 18.21 18.45
C CYS A 88 10.87 16.78 18.96
N ASP A 89 10.06 16.57 20.00
CA ASP A 89 9.86 15.24 20.60
C ASP A 89 8.93 14.29 19.85
N LYS A 90 8.52 14.64 18.62
CA LYS A 90 7.67 13.75 17.82
C LYS A 90 8.43 12.53 17.33
N THR A 91 7.82 11.36 17.51
CA THR A 91 8.36 10.06 17.09
C THR A 91 7.45 9.40 16.05
N TYR A 92 8.08 8.68 15.12
CA TYR A 92 7.44 8.09 13.96
C TYR A 92 7.77 6.62 13.84
N ARG A 93 6.78 5.85 13.37
CA ARG A 93 6.91 4.41 13.06
C ARG A 93 7.74 4.16 11.78
N ARG A 94 7.85 5.16 10.91
CA ARG A 94 8.53 5.04 9.62
C ARG A 94 9.43 6.23 9.33
N LYS A 95 10.58 5.97 8.70
CA LYS A 95 11.55 6.99 8.30
C LYS A 95 10.96 8.02 7.32
N ASP A 96 10.15 7.58 6.35
CA ASP A 96 9.54 8.50 5.38
C ASP A 96 8.56 9.50 6.03
N TYR A 97 7.87 9.09 7.10
CA TYR A 97 7.03 9.99 7.89
C TYR A 97 7.84 11.01 8.66
N LEU A 98 8.96 10.59 9.27
CA LEU A 98 9.90 11.51 9.91
C LEU A 98 10.45 12.53 8.89
N LEU A 99 10.89 12.06 7.71
CA LEU A 99 11.43 12.94 6.67
C LEU A 99 10.39 13.92 6.13
N ASN A 100 9.13 13.50 5.95
CA ASN A 100 8.06 14.40 5.56
C ASN A 100 7.76 15.44 6.65
N HIS A 101 7.75 15.03 7.91
CA HIS A 101 7.62 15.94 9.03
C HIS A 101 8.77 16.95 9.11
N GLN A 102 10.01 16.50 8.93
CA GLN A 102 11.20 17.36 8.97
C GLN A 102 11.20 18.42 7.87
N ARG A 103 10.66 18.10 6.69
CA ARG A 103 10.48 19.06 5.60
C ARG A 103 9.51 20.20 5.92
N ARG A 104 8.66 20.03 6.93
CA ARG A 104 7.66 21.03 7.35
C ARG A 104 8.10 21.87 8.56
N HIS A 105 9.31 21.63 9.08
CA HIS A 105 9.97 22.48 10.06
C HIS A 105 10.80 23.53 9.35
#